data_AF-A0A2J7TCA6-F1
#
_entry.id   AF-A0A2J7TCA6-F1
#
_cell.length_a   1.000
_cell.length_b   1.000
_cell.length_c   1.000
_cell.angle_alpha   90.00
_cell.angle_beta   90.00
_cell.angle_gamma   90.00
#
_symmetry.space_group_name_H-M   'P 1'
#
loop_
_entity.id
_entity.type
_entity.pdbx_description
1 polymer ?
#
loop_
_entity_poly.entity_id
_entity_poly.type
_entity_poly.pdbx_seq_one_letter_code
_entity_poly.pdbx_strand_id
1 'polypeptide(L)'
;MKNDPNVAYQNMSSDYIQHNPIAKRIGEVNNVSGRDEFKLLLELKDKGIGGPPPRPPGQPPEDIYHYVMADCDHLFLLKKVYLPDPQHKGEFYEAFNFDFWRIKDGKLVEHWDDVKIPQNVPPVMTMPVSELLNNPPPPPPGPKP
;
A
#
# COMPACT_ATOMS: atom_id res chain seq x y z
N MET A 1 -16.02 -8.11 3.94
CA MET A 1 -15.39 -8.92 2.87
C MET A 1 -13.94 -9.12 3.25
N LYS A 2 -13.38 -10.33 3.14
CA LYS A 2 -11.91 -10.47 3.21
C LYS A 2 -11.34 -9.80 1.96
N ASN A 3 -10.32 -8.95 2.12
CA ASN A 3 -9.57 -8.39 1.01
C ASN A 3 -8.75 -9.53 0.40
N ASP A 4 -9.33 -10.25 -0.57
CA ASP A 4 -8.60 -11.27 -1.33
C ASP A 4 -7.68 -10.56 -2.34
N PRO A 5 -6.34 -10.67 -2.21
CA PRO A 5 -5.42 -10.04 -3.14
C PRO A 5 -5.62 -10.51 -4.59
N ASN A 6 -6.19 -11.70 -4.79
CA ASN A 6 -6.53 -12.20 -6.12
C ASN A 6 -7.63 -11.37 -6.79
N VAL A 7 -8.57 -10.80 -6.03
CA VAL A 7 -9.64 -9.97 -6.60
C VAL A 7 -9.04 -8.69 -7.19
N ALA A 8 -8.10 -8.05 -6.51
CA ALA A 8 -7.42 -6.88 -7.05
C ALA A 8 -6.66 -7.23 -8.34
N TYR A 9 -5.86 -8.31 -8.31
CA TYR A 9 -5.09 -8.75 -9.47
C TYR A 9 -5.96 -9.12 -10.68
N GLN A 10 -7.07 -9.83 -10.47
CA GLN A 10 -8.01 -10.21 -11.53
C GLN A 10 -8.70 -9.00 -12.19
N ASN A 11 -8.78 -7.88 -11.48
CA ASN A 11 -9.37 -6.63 -11.99
C ASN A 11 -8.32 -5.67 -12.59
N MET A 12 -7.04 -6.02 -12.59
CA MET A 12 -5.98 -5.25 -13.27
C MET A 12 -5.79 -5.71 -14.70
N SER A 13 -5.67 -4.75 -15.62
CA SER A 13 -5.33 -5.02 -17.01
C SER A 13 -3.93 -5.62 -17.13
N SER A 14 -3.67 -6.34 -18.22
CA SER A 14 -2.35 -6.92 -18.49
C SER A 14 -1.28 -5.86 -18.76
N ASP A 15 -1.68 -4.66 -19.20
CA ASP A 15 -0.82 -3.49 -19.44
C ASP A 15 -0.81 -2.50 -18.26
N TYR A 16 -1.23 -2.94 -17.07
CA TYR A 16 -1.31 -2.11 -15.87
C TYR A 16 0.02 -1.42 -15.52
N ILE A 17 -0.05 -0.12 -15.25
CA ILE A 17 1.08 0.71 -14.85
C ILE A 17 1.01 0.99 -13.35
N GLN A 18 2.10 0.71 -12.65
CA GLN A 18 2.26 0.98 -11.22
C GLN A 18 3.22 2.15 -11.01
N HIS A 19 2.88 3.07 -10.10
CA HIS A 19 3.76 4.17 -9.68
C HIS A 19 4.19 4.10 -8.21
N ASN A 20 3.57 3.25 -7.39
CA ASN A 20 3.97 3.05 -5.99
C ASN A 20 5.45 2.59 -5.94
N PRO A 21 6.36 3.37 -5.31
CA PRO A 21 7.78 3.08 -5.37
C PRO A 21 8.16 1.79 -4.62
N ILE A 22 7.38 1.35 -3.63
CA ILE A 22 7.60 0.06 -2.96
C ILE A 22 7.33 -1.09 -3.91
N ALA A 23 6.20 -1.07 -4.62
CA ALA A 23 5.89 -2.07 -5.63
C ALA A 23 6.94 -2.08 -6.74
N LYS A 24 7.39 -0.90 -7.22
CA LYS A 24 8.48 -0.80 -8.21
C LYS A 24 9.76 -1.49 -7.74
N ARG A 25 10.22 -1.24 -6.50
CA ARG A 25 11.43 -1.87 -5.95
C ARG A 25 11.28 -3.38 -5.78
N ILE A 26 10.11 -3.84 -5.33
CA ILE A 26 9.80 -5.29 -5.29
C ILE A 26 9.90 -5.88 -6.70
N GLY A 27 9.35 -5.20 -7.71
CA GLY A 27 9.47 -5.56 -9.12
C GLY A 27 10.90 -5.72 -9.60
N GLU A 28 11.74 -4.71 -9.34
CA GLU A 28 13.17 -4.71 -9.69
C GLU A 28 13.92 -5.91 -9.12
N VAL A 29 13.74 -6.19 -7.82
CA VAL A 29 14.44 -7.29 -7.14
C VAL A 29 13.98 -8.67 -7.63
N ASN A 30 12.72 -8.78 -8.07
CA ASN A 30 12.10 -10.05 -8.48
C ASN A 30 11.99 -10.22 -10.00
N ASN A 31 12.52 -9.26 -10.77
CA ASN A 31 12.46 -9.24 -12.23
C ASN A 31 11.02 -9.40 -12.80
N VAL A 32 10.06 -8.69 -12.19
CA VAL A 32 8.66 -8.61 -12.65
C VAL A 32 8.26 -7.16 -12.92
N SER A 33 7.18 -6.95 -13.68
CA SER A 33 6.72 -5.61 -14.05
C SER A 33 5.19 -5.47 -14.05
N GLY A 34 4.70 -4.23 -14.02
CA GLY A 34 3.27 -3.89 -14.11
C GLY A 34 2.46 -4.48 -12.95
N ARG A 35 1.36 -5.19 -13.25
CA ARG A 35 0.46 -5.74 -12.21
C ARG A 35 1.13 -6.78 -11.30
N ASP A 36 2.19 -7.44 -11.77
CA ASP A 36 2.91 -8.43 -10.98
C ASP A 36 3.72 -7.78 -9.85
N GLU A 37 4.18 -6.53 -10.03
CA GLU A 37 4.82 -5.72 -8.99
C GLU A 37 3.85 -5.52 -7.80
N PHE A 38 2.61 -5.13 -8.12
CA PHE A 38 1.59 -4.90 -7.11
C PHE A 38 1.05 -6.19 -6.50
N LYS A 39 0.95 -7.27 -7.29
CA LYS A 39 0.59 -8.60 -6.79
C LYS A 39 1.52 -9.04 -5.68
N LEU A 40 2.84 -8.97 -5.91
CA LEU A 40 3.83 -9.35 -4.90
C LEU A 40 3.71 -8.50 -3.64
N LEU A 41 3.48 -7.19 -3.77
CA LEU A 41 3.22 -6.31 -2.62
C LEU A 41 1.98 -6.75 -1.82
N LEU A 42 0.89 -7.09 -2.50
CA LEU A 42 -0.35 -7.56 -1.85
C LEU A 42 -0.17 -8.92 -1.17
N GLU A 43 0.56 -9.85 -1.79
CA GLU A 43 0.87 -11.16 -1.22
C GLU A 43 1.72 -11.03 0.05
N LEU A 44 2.76 -10.19 0.03
CA LEU A 44 3.57 -9.91 1.23
C LEU A 44 2.70 -9.31 2.35
N LYS A 45 1.82 -8.35 2.01
CA LYS A 45 0.91 -7.73 2.98
C LYS A 45 -0.07 -8.73 3.61
N ASP A 46 -0.64 -9.63 2.81
CA ASP A 46 -1.54 -10.70 3.30
C ASP A 46 -0.80 -11.67 4.26
N LYS A 47 0.50 -11.88 4.03
CA LYS A 47 1.38 -12.65 4.92
C LYS A 47 1.92 -11.85 6.11
N GLY A 48 1.56 -10.57 6.26
CA GLY A 48 2.04 -9.71 7.34
C GLY A 48 3.50 -9.26 7.19
N ILE A 49 4.07 -9.33 5.97
CA ILE A 49 5.46 -8.97 5.68
C ILE A 49 5.50 -7.58 5.07
N GLY A 50 6.28 -6.67 5.68
CA GLY A 50 6.48 -5.30 5.19
C GLY A 50 5.22 -4.41 5.15
N GLY A 51 4.12 -4.87 5.76
CA GLY A 51 2.93 -4.06 5.97
C GLY A 51 3.20 -2.89 6.94
N PRO A 52 2.24 -1.95 7.05
CA PRO A 52 2.34 -0.88 8.04
C PRO A 52 2.47 -1.47 9.44
N PRO A 53 3.12 -0.74 10.38
CA PRO A 53 3.16 -1.16 11.77
C PRO A 53 1.73 -1.33 12.34
N PRO A 54 1.55 -2.16 13.38
CA PRO A 54 0.26 -2.31 14.02
C PRO A 54 -0.32 -0.96 14.47
N ARG A 55 -1.64 -0.81 14.34
CA ARG A 55 -2.34 0.39 14.81
C ARG A 55 -2.10 0.61 16.31
N PRO A 56 -1.66 1.81 16.74
CA PRO A 56 -1.52 2.13 18.15
C PRO A 56 -2.86 1.98 18.89
N PRO A 57 -2.84 1.58 20.18
CA PRO A 57 -4.05 1.55 21.00
C PRO A 57 -4.74 2.92 20.99
N GLY A 58 -6.06 2.93 20.80
CA GLY A 58 -6.85 4.15 20.79
C GLY A 58 -6.84 4.94 19.48
N GLN A 59 -6.08 4.51 18.46
CA GLN A 59 -6.12 5.14 17.14
C GLN A 59 -7.54 5.05 16.55
N PRO A 60 -8.16 6.17 16.15
CA PRO A 60 -9.47 6.13 15.51
C PRO A 60 -9.46 5.34 14.19
N PRO A 61 -10.61 4.77 13.77
CA PRO A 61 -10.70 4.06 12.51
C PRO A 61 -10.47 5.00 11.32
N GLU A 62 -9.80 4.48 10.30
CA GLU A 62 -9.62 5.17 9.02
C GLU A 62 -10.96 5.28 8.27
N ASP A 63 -11.13 6.38 7.55
CA ASP A 63 -12.22 6.60 6.60
C ASP A 63 -11.63 6.55 5.17
N ILE A 64 -11.64 5.34 4.61
CA ILE A 64 -10.99 5.04 3.32
C ILE A 64 -11.74 5.61 2.11
N TYR A 65 -12.97 6.09 2.29
CA TYR A 65 -13.81 6.69 1.26
C TYR A 65 -14.20 8.13 1.62
N HIS A 66 -13.34 8.82 2.36
CA HIS A 66 -13.62 10.17 2.87
C HIS A 66 -14.08 11.12 1.76
N TYR A 67 -13.41 11.07 0.59
CA TYR A 67 -13.97 11.57 -0.66
C TYR A 67 -13.67 10.63 -1.82
N VAL A 68 -14.64 10.49 -2.71
CA VAL A 68 -14.51 9.75 -3.97
C VAL A 68 -14.87 10.69 -5.11
N MET A 69 -13.95 10.88 -6.04
CA MET A 69 -14.18 11.64 -7.27
C MET A 69 -13.93 10.73 -8.46
N ALA A 70 -14.87 10.73 -9.41
CA ALA A 70 -14.71 10.04 -10.68
C ALA A 70 -14.87 11.06 -11.81
N ASP A 71 -13.92 11.07 -12.74
CA ASP A 71 -13.96 11.88 -13.95
C ASP A 71 -13.42 11.05 -15.13
N CYS A 72 -14.26 10.84 -16.14
CA CYS A 72 -13.96 9.98 -17.28
C CYS A 72 -13.46 8.59 -16.84
N ASP A 73 -12.20 8.27 -17.14
CA ASP A 73 -11.53 7.03 -16.75
C ASP A 73 -10.69 7.15 -15.48
N HIS A 74 -10.80 8.24 -14.72
CA HIS A 74 -10.05 8.48 -13.50
C HIS A 74 -10.92 8.31 -12.24
N LEU A 75 -10.35 7.70 -11.20
CA LEU A 75 -10.95 7.54 -9.89
C LEU A 75 -9.97 8.00 -8.82
N PHE A 76 -10.31 9.07 -8.09
CA PHE A 76 -9.56 9.58 -6.96
C PHE A 76 -10.25 9.21 -5.65
N LEU A 77 -9.48 8.66 -4.72
CA LEU A 77 -9.90 8.31 -3.38
C LEU A 77 -9.08 9.13 -2.38
N LEU A 78 -9.72 10.08 -1.69
CA LEU A 78 -9.14 10.71 -0.52
C LEU A 78 -9.47 9.83 0.70
N LYS A 79 -8.43 9.40 1.40
CA LYS A 79 -8.54 8.63 2.64
C LYS A 79 -8.25 9.56 3.80
N LYS A 80 -9.12 9.58 4.80
CA LYS A 80 -8.82 10.22 6.07
C LYS A 80 -8.26 9.20 7.04
N VAL A 81 -7.06 9.47 7.52
CA VAL A 81 -6.33 8.65 8.50
C VAL A 81 -6.05 9.48 9.75
N TYR A 82 -5.60 8.82 10.81
CA TYR A 82 -5.24 9.48 12.06
C TYR A 82 -3.81 9.11 12.41
N LEU A 83 -2.92 10.07 12.61
CA LEU A 83 -1.52 9.80 12.97
C LEU A 83 -1.28 10.21 14.42
N PRO A 84 -0.35 9.55 15.15
CA PRO A 84 0.02 9.97 16.49
C PRO A 84 0.48 11.43 16.50
N ASP A 85 -0.05 12.22 17.43
CA ASP A 85 0.35 13.62 17.59
C ASP A 85 1.72 13.70 18.28
N PRO A 86 2.77 14.24 17.62
CA PRO A 86 4.09 14.35 18.21
C PRO A 86 4.17 15.40 19.33
N GLN A 87 3.16 16.26 19.48
CA GLN A 87 3.08 17.33 20.48
C GLN A 87 2.20 16.93 21.66
N HIS A 88 1.24 16.02 21.47
CA HIS A 88 0.28 15.61 22.50
C HIS A 88 0.25 14.08 22.65
N LYS A 89 0.96 13.59 23.67
CA LYS A 89 1.13 12.15 23.90
C LYS A 89 -0.20 11.43 24.11
N GLY A 90 -0.44 10.41 23.28
CA GLY A 90 -1.66 9.60 23.33
C GLY A 90 -2.82 10.19 22.52
N GLU A 91 -2.62 11.35 21.90
CA GLU A 91 -3.57 11.97 20.99
C GLU A 91 -3.20 11.66 19.52
N PHE A 92 -4.16 11.90 18.65
CA PHE A 92 -4.04 11.70 17.22
C PHE A 92 -4.58 12.92 16.48
N TYR A 93 -4.01 13.25 15.33
CA TYR A 93 -4.49 14.31 14.45
C TYR A 93 -4.94 13.75 13.11
N GLU A 94 -5.87 14.45 12.44
CA GLU A 94 -6.32 14.08 11.11
C GLU A 94 -5.20 14.28 10.08
N ALA A 95 -4.97 13.25 9.27
CA ALA A 95 -4.09 13.29 8.12
C ALA A 95 -4.81 12.66 6.91
N PHE A 96 -4.24 12.82 5.74
CA PHE A 96 -4.86 12.41 4.50
C PHE A 96 -3.85 11.74 3.56
N ASN A 97 -4.27 10.61 3.00
CA ASN A 97 -3.55 9.88 1.96
C ASN A 97 -4.47 9.75 0.75
N PHE A 98 -3.93 9.42 -0.42
CA PHE A 98 -4.76 9.21 -1.60
C PHE A 98 -4.39 7.94 -2.35
N ASP A 99 -5.39 7.32 -2.99
CA ASP A 99 -5.13 6.52 -4.17
C ASP A 99 -5.76 7.22 -5.37
N PHE A 100 -5.07 7.16 -6.50
CA PHE A 100 -5.57 7.61 -7.78
C PHE A 100 -5.44 6.48 -8.78
N TRP A 101 -6.53 6.17 -9.48
CA TRP A 101 -6.59 5.07 -10.41
C TRP A 101 -7.06 5.56 -11.77
N ARG A 102 -6.58 4.89 -12.82
CA ARG A 102 -7.30 4.85 -14.09
C ARG A 102 -8.01 3.52 -14.29
N ILE A 103 -9.21 3.60 -14.86
CA ILE A 103 -10.09 2.46 -15.12
C ILE A 103 -10.53 2.49 -16.58
N LYS A 104 -10.24 1.42 -17.32
CA LYS A 104 -10.63 1.27 -18.72
C LYS A 104 -11.22 -0.11 -18.94
N ASP A 105 -12.32 -0.19 -19.69
CA ASP A 105 -12.99 -1.46 -20.03
C ASP A 105 -13.30 -2.35 -18.80
N GLY A 106 -13.66 -1.70 -17.68
CA GLY A 106 -13.95 -2.37 -16.41
C GLY A 106 -12.72 -2.92 -15.67
N LYS A 107 -11.50 -2.52 -16.07
CA LYS A 107 -10.23 -2.92 -15.46
C LYS A 107 -9.43 -1.74 -14.94
N LEU A 108 -8.70 -1.94 -13.85
CA LEU A 108 -7.68 -1.01 -13.36
C LEU A 108 -6.50 -1.04 -14.34
N VAL A 109 -6.10 0.11 -14.88
CA VAL A 109 -5.01 0.22 -15.86
C VAL A 109 -3.82 1.03 -15.36
N GLU A 110 -3.99 1.87 -14.33
CA GLU A 110 -2.89 2.66 -13.79
C GLU A 110 -3.17 3.06 -12.33
N HIS A 111 -2.13 3.20 -11.52
CA HIS A 111 -2.23 3.57 -10.11
C HIS A 111 -1.13 4.50 -9.63
N TRP A 112 -1.53 5.56 -8.94
CA TRP A 112 -0.67 6.46 -8.17
C TRP A 112 -1.16 6.55 -6.73
N ASP A 113 -0.22 6.79 -5.82
CA ASP A 113 -0.48 7.08 -4.42
C ASP A 113 0.54 8.09 -3.89
N ASP A 114 0.42 8.43 -2.60
CA ASP A 114 1.34 9.36 -1.91
C ASP A 114 2.59 8.68 -1.34
N VAL A 115 2.82 7.40 -1.64
CA VAL A 115 3.89 6.62 -1.01
C VAL A 115 5.26 7.07 -1.50
N LYS A 116 6.18 7.24 -0.54
CA LYS A 116 7.58 7.61 -0.78
C LYS A 116 8.50 6.50 -0.29
N ILE A 117 9.70 6.44 -0.87
CA ILE A 117 10.74 5.56 -0.34
C ILE A 117 11.13 6.06 1.07
N PRO A 118 10.97 5.24 2.11
CA PRO A 118 11.35 5.64 3.47
C PRO A 118 12.87 5.76 3.58
N GLN A 119 13.34 6.63 4.48
CA GLN A 119 14.78 6.81 4.76
C GLN A 119 15.43 5.51 5.22
N ASN A 120 14.75 4.77 6.11
CA ASN A 120 15.13 3.42 6.48
C ASN A 120 14.46 2.44 5.53
N VAL A 121 15.20 2.01 4.51
CA VAL A 121 14.69 1.12 3.46
C VAL A 121 14.34 -0.25 4.06
N PRO A 122 13.08 -0.70 4.00
CA PRO A 122 12.66 -1.97 4.57
C PRO A 122 13.16 -3.16 3.72
N PRO A 123 13.34 -4.35 4.32
CA PRO A 123 13.80 -5.55 3.61
C PRO A 123 12.97 -5.92 2.38
N VAL A 124 11.66 -5.62 2.38
CA VAL A 124 10.77 -5.87 1.24
C VAL A 124 11.17 -5.15 -0.05
N MET A 125 11.98 -4.08 0.05
CA MET A 125 12.49 -3.35 -1.11
C MET A 125 13.84 -3.87 -1.61
N THR A 126 14.51 -4.75 -0.86
CA THR A 126 15.92 -5.12 -1.12
C THR A 126 16.16 -6.62 -1.20
N MET A 127 15.18 -7.45 -0.84
CA MET A 127 15.30 -8.91 -0.83
C MET A 127 14.28 -9.57 -1.77
N PRO A 128 14.63 -10.69 -2.41
CA PRO A 128 13.67 -11.47 -3.19
C PRO A 128 12.47 -11.89 -2.35
N VAL A 129 11.27 -11.90 -2.95
CA VAL A 129 10.04 -12.34 -2.28
C VAL A 129 10.16 -13.78 -1.80
N SER A 130 10.80 -14.65 -2.58
CA SER A 130 11.08 -16.03 -2.17
C SER A 130 11.86 -16.12 -0.86
N GLU A 131 12.83 -15.23 -0.66
CA GLU A 131 13.61 -15.17 0.58
C GLU A 131 12.78 -14.64 1.74
N LEU A 132 12.01 -13.58 1.53
CA LEU A 132 11.11 -12.98 2.53
C LEU A 132 10.04 -13.98 3.01
N LEU A 133 9.52 -14.81 2.12
CA LEU A 133 8.55 -15.85 2.46
C LEU A 133 9.16 -16.98 3.29
N ASN A 134 10.42 -17.32 3.03
CA ASN A 134 11.14 -18.36 3.77
C ASN A 134 11.63 -17.87 5.14
N ASN A 135 12.09 -16.61 5.20
CA ASN A 135 12.68 -15.99 6.38
C ASN A 135 12.07 -14.59 6.59
N PRO A 136 10.83 -14.50 7.09
CA PRO A 136 10.14 -13.22 7.23
C PRO A 136 10.88 -12.31 8.22
N PRO A 137 11.17 -11.05 7.85
CA PRO A 137 11.75 -10.09 8.78
C PRO A 137 10.78 -9.82 9.93
N PRO A 138 11.28 -9.40 11.12
CA PRO A 138 10.41 -8.98 12.19
C PRO A 138 9.53 -7.80 11.72
N PRO A 139 8.30 -7.68 12.24
CA PRO A 139 7.43 -6.57 11.90
C PRO A 139 8.11 -5.23 12.24
N PRO A 140 7.81 -4.16 11.48
CA PRO A 140 8.36 -2.84 11.78
C PRO A 140 8.04 -2.47 13.23
N PRO A 141 9.00 -1.88 13.98
CA PRO A 141 8.73 -1.40 15.32
C PRO A 141 7.58 -0.37 15.24
N GLY A 142 6.63 -0.50 16.16
CA GLY A 142 5.55 0.50 16.28
C GLY A 142 6.12 1.89 16.58
N PRO A 143 5.34 2.96 16.34
CA PRO A 143 5.75 4.30 16.75
C PRO A 143 6.10 4.30 18.24
N LYS A 144 7.28 4.84 18.58
CA LYS A 144 7.68 5.01 19.98
C LYS A 144 6.75 6.06 20.61
N PRO A 145 6.25 5.81 21.84
CA PRO A 145 5.37 6.73 22.56
C PRO A 145 6.11 7.97 23.09
#